data_AF-A0A1R0H555-F1
#
_entry.id   AF-A0A1R0H555-F1
#
_cell.length_a   1.000
_cell.length_b   1.000
_cell.length_c   1.000
_cell.angle_alpha   90.00
_cell.angle_beta   90.00
_cell.angle_gamma   90.00
#
_symmetry.space_group_name_H-M   'P 1'
#
loop_
_entity.id
_entity.type
_entity.pdbx_description
1 polymer ?
#
loop_
_entity_poly.entity_id
_entity_poly.type
_entity_poly.pdbx_seq_one_letter_code
_entity_poly.pdbx_strand_id
1 'polypeptide(L)'
;MRIQKMENVNKALEFIKERGVNLTNIGAEAWCQRKTSGYRGVNVVNFSTSWQDGLAFCALIHKHRPDLIDYSSLDMNDHAGNTLLAFTVAERELGIPPLLDVEDIVGVDNPDSKSIMTYVAQYFHAFSSLNKSETASRRIGKLSNVLQTVYKMRHDYEDRASDLVVDISAVVNKWRDFNPEKQIPDYISTKNELKKFRNDIFSFGTTVSHEGAV
;
A
#
# COMPACT_ATOMS: atom_id res chain seq x y z
N MET A 1 -50.54 -17.36 -5.01
CA MET A 1 -49.48 -17.23 -3.98
C MET A 1 -48.25 -18.13 -4.20
N ARG A 2 -48.38 -19.41 -4.60
CA ARG A 2 -47.22 -20.31 -4.82
C ARG A 2 -46.37 -19.92 -6.05
N ILE A 3 -47.02 -19.49 -7.12
CA ILE A 3 -46.38 -19.07 -8.38
C ILE A 3 -45.48 -17.83 -8.16
N GLN A 4 -45.98 -16.80 -7.47
CA GLN A 4 -45.16 -15.62 -7.15
C GLN A 4 -43.90 -15.95 -6.33
N LYS A 5 -44.01 -16.91 -5.40
CA LYS A 5 -42.84 -17.37 -4.63
C LYS A 5 -41.81 -18.05 -5.54
N MET A 6 -42.27 -18.88 -6.48
CA MET A 6 -41.39 -19.53 -7.47
C MET A 6 -40.72 -18.52 -8.41
N GLU A 7 -41.47 -17.54 -8.91
CA GLU A 7 -40.90 -16.47 -9.76
C GLU A 7 -39.85 -15.65 -9.02
N ASN A 8 -40.11 -15.31 -7.75
CA ASN A 8 -39.16 -14.57 -6.94
C ASN A 8 -37.88 -15.39 -6.67
N VAL A 9 -38.00 -16.69 -6.43
CA VAL A 9 -36.86 -17.59 -6.27
C VAL A 9 -36.07 -17.71 -7.58
N ASN A 10 -36.75 -17.87 -8.72
CA ASN A 10 -36.08 -17.96 -10.01
C ASN A 10 -35.31 -16.69 -10.35
N LYS A 11 -35.90 -15.50 -10.15
CA LYS A 11 -35.21 -14.23 -10.32
C LYS A 11 -33.97 -14.10 -9.43
N ALA A 12 -34.06 -14.55 -8.18
CA ALA A 12 -32.91 -14.55 -7.26
C ALA A 12 -31.81 -15.53 -7.72
N LEU A 13 -32.18 -16.72 -8.20
CA LEU A 13 -31.24 -17.71 -8.70
C LEU A 13 -30.54 -17.26 -9.99
N GLU A 14 -31.26 -16.61 -10.90
CA GLU A 14 -30.68 -16.00 -12.10
C GLU A 14 -29.66 -14.92 -11.73
N PHE A 15 -30.02 -14.02 -10.81
CA PHE A 15 -29.10 -12.99 -10.31
C PHE A 15 -27.80 -13.58 -9.71
N ILE A 16 -27.92 -14.67 -8.93
CA ILE A 16 -26.75 -15.34 -8.34
C ILE A 16 -25.87 -15.96 -9.42
N LYS A 17 -26.48 -16.61 -10.44
CA LYS A 17 -25.75 -17.22 -11.56
C LYS A 17 -25.03 -16.18 -12.41
N GLU A 18 -25.67 -15.05 -12.71
CA GLU A 18 -25.09 -13.95 -13.50
C GLU A 18 -23.83 -13.36 -12.86
N ARG A 19 -23.72 -13.37 -11.53
CA ARG A 19 -22.54 -12.87 -10.81
C ARG A 19 -21.35 -13.84 -10.76
N GLY A 20 -21.47 -15.04 -11.35
CA GLY A 20 -20.36 -15.98 -11.45
C GLY A 20 -19.82 -16.45 -10.10
N VAL A 21 -20.69 -16.52 -9.08
CA VAL A 21 -20.32 -16.99 -7.73
C VAL A 21 -19.97 -18.49 -7.81
N ASN A 22 -18.69 -18.80 -7.98
CA ASN A 22 -18.18 -20.16 -7.81
C ASN A 22 -18.18 -20.50 -6.32
N LEU A 23 -18.99 -21.49 -5.93
CA LEU A 23 -19.18 -21.97 -4.56
C LEU A 23 -18.00 -22.84 -4.08
N THR A 24 -16.76 -22.46 -4.38
CA THR A 24 -15.59 -23.30 -4.11
C THR A 24 -14.90 -22.91 -2.81
N ASN A 25 -14.98 -23.80 -1.82
CA ASN A 25 -14.36 -23.70 -0.48
C ASN A 25 -12.83 -23.48 -0.50
N ILE A 26 -12.16 -23.82 -1.60
CA ILE A 26 -10.69 -23.90 -1.70
C ILE A 26 -10.03 -22.53 -1.48
N GLY A 27 -10.69 -21.44 -1.90
CA GLY A 27 -10.12 -20.09 -1.77
C GLY A 27 -10.00 -19.61 -0.32
N ALA A 28 -10.98 -19.94 0.52
CA ALA A 28 -11.01 -19.54 1.92
C ALA A 28 -9.98 -20.32 2.75
N GLU A 29 -9.85 -21.62 2.51
CA GLU A 29 -8.90 -22.47 3.23
C GLU A 29 -7.44 -22.05 2.97
N ALA A 30 -7.10 -21.88 1.69
CA ALA A 30 -5.76 -21.41 1.29
C ALA A 30 -5.45 -20.01 1.83
N TRP A 31 -6.46 -19.14 1.99
CA TRP A 31 -6.27 -17.86 2.66
C TRP A 31 -5.94 -18.03 4.15
N CYS A 32 -6.70 -18.87 4.86
CA CYS A 32 -6.46 -19.15 6.28
C CYS A 32 -5.06 -19.72 6.49
N GLN A 33 -4.70 -20.78 5.75
CA GLN A 33 -3.38 -21.42 5.82
C GLN A 33 -2.23 -20.43 5.61
N ARG A 34 -2.33 -19.56 4.59
CA ARG A 34 -1.29 -18.54 4.35
C ARG A 34 -1.18 -17.51 5.47
N LYS A 35 -2.30 -17.16 6.11
CA LYS A 35 -2.33 -16.15 7.17
C LYS A 35 -1.87 -16.72 8.52
N THR A 36 -2.18 -17.98 8.80
CA THR A 36 -1.82 -18.66 10.05
C THR A 36 -0.52 -19.47 9.96
N SER A 37 0.14 -19.50 8.80
CA SER A 37 1.45 -20.13 8.65
C SER A 37 2.48 -19.53 9.62
N GLY A 38 3.15 -20.40 10.37
CA GLY A 38 4.18 -20.03 11.36
C GLY A 38 3.66 -19.81 12.78
N TYR A 39 2.35 -19.90 13.03
CA TYR A 39 1.79 -19.84 14.37
C TYR A 39 1.90 -21.19 15.10
N ARG A 40 2.36 -21.14 16.35
CA ARG A 40 2.52 -22.33 17.19
C ARG A 40 1.14 -22.94 17.49
N GLY A 41 0.97 -24.23 17.26
CA GLY A 41 -0.26 -24.95 17.57
C GLY A 41 -1.40 -24.74 16.57
N VAL A 42 -1.16 -24.04 15.45
CA VAL A 42 -2.19 -23.82 14.43
C VAL A 42 -1.87 -24.61 13.18
N ASN A 43 -2.80 -25.49 12.78
CA ASN A 43 -2.76 -26.18 11.51
C ASN A 43 -4.16 -26.25 10.90
N VAL A 44 -4.46 -25.34 9.99
CA VAL A 44 -5.78 -25.25 9.34
C VAL A 44 -5.84 -26.19 8.14
N VAL A 45 -6.51 -27.33 8.29
CA VAL A 45 -6.72 -28.32 7.21
C VAL A 45 -8.20 -28.51 6.86
N ASN A 46 -9.10 -27.93 7.65
CA ASN A 46 -10.54 -27.96 7.42
C ASN A 46 -11.23 -26.75 8.08
N PHE A 47 -12.53 -26.61 7.84
CA PHE A 47 -13.40 -25.63 8.52
C PHE A 47 -14.22 -26.26 9.64
N SER A 48 -13.68 -27.25 10.36
CA SER A 48 -14.38 -27.94 11.45
C SER A 48 -13.41 -28.11 12.63
N THR A 49 -12.83 -29.29 12.78
CA THR A 49 -11.94 -29.62 13.90
C THR A 49 -10.69 -28.74 14.02
N SER A 50 -10.17 -28.17 12.92
CA SER A 50 -9.00 -27.27 12.97
C SER A 50 -9.22 -25.94 13.71
N TRP A 51 -10.45 -25.64 14.11
CA TRP A 51 -10.83 -24.36 14.73
C TRP A 51 -11.26 -24.51 16.20
N GLN A 52 -11.27 -25.74 16.73
CA GLN A 52 -11.86 -26.05 18.04
C GLN A 52 -11.04 -25.59 19.23
N ASP A 53 -9.74 -25.38 19.04
CA ASP A 53 -8.85 -24.88 20.07
C ASP A 53 -8.88 -23.35 20.20
N GLY A 54 -9.62 -22.66 19.32
CA GLY A 54 -9.69 -21.20 19.23
C GLY A 54 -8.43 -20.53 18.68
N LEU A 55 -7.33 -21.26 18.54
CA LEU A 55 -6.02 -20.71 18.19
C LEU A 55 -5.98 -20.19 16.75
N ALA A 56 -6.70 -20.84 15.83
CA ALA A 56 -6.81 -20.39 14.45
C ALA A 56 -7.48 -19.00 14.35
N PHE A 57 -8.53 -18.73 15.14
CA PHE A 57 -9.18 -17.43 15.19
C PHE A 57 -8.25 -16.35 15.76
N CYS A 58 -7.59 -16.64 16.90
CA CYS A 58 -6.59 -15.74 17.50
C CYS A 58 -5.46 -15.42 16.52
N ALA A 59 -4.95 -16.42 15.79
CA ALA A 59 -3.87 -16.24 14.83
C ALA A 59 -4.27 -15.35 13.65
N LEU A 60 -5.51 -15.48 13.15
CA LEU A 60 -6.03 -14.62 12.09
C LEU A 60 -6.09 -13.14 12.51
N ILE A 61 -6.53 -12.88 13.75
CA ILE A 61 -6.57 -11.54 14.32
C ILE A 61 -5.16 -10.99 14.48
N HIS A 62 -4.28 -11.70 15.19
CA HIS A 62 -2.91 -11.26 15.44
C HIS A 62 -2.13 -11.02 14.15
N LYS A 63 -2.38 -11.80 13.08
CA LYS A 63 -1.71 -11.60 11.78
C LYS A 63 -2.02 -10.24 11.14
N HIS A 64 -3.22 -9.71 11.35
CA HIS A 64 -3.65 -8.44 10.75
C HIS A 64 -3.55 -7.27 11.73
N ARG A 65 -3.74 -7.53 13.02
CA ARG A 65 -3.72 -6.57 14.12
C ARG A 65 -3.04 -7.20 15.33
N PRO A 66 -1.69 -7.26 15.32
CA PRO A 66 -0.92 -7.88 16.41
C PRO A 66 -1.08 -7.15 17.75
N ASP A 67 -1.53 -5.90 17.70
CA ASP A 67 -1.83 -5.06 18.87
C ASP A 67 -3.04 -5.51 19.68
N LEU A 68 -3.92 -6.36 19.12
CA LEU A 68 -5.18 -6.73 19.78
C LEU A 68 -5.10 -8.01 20.62
N ILE A 69 -4.16 -8.91 20.34
CA ILE A 69 -4.02 -10.20 21.04
C ILE A 69 -2.55 -10.52 21.21
N ASP A 70 -2.07 -10.70 22.44
CA ASP A 70 -0.74 -11.27 22.67
C ASP A 70 -0.79 -12.79 22.48
N TYR A 71 -0.59 -13.24 21.25
CA TYR A 71 -0.65 -14.65 20.88
C TYR A 71 0.37 -15.51 21.65
N SER A 72 1.52 -14.95 22.00
CA SER A 72 2.61 -15.71 22.63
C SER A 72 2.29 -16.14 24.06
N SER A 73 1.38 -15.40 24.71
CA SER A 73 0.93 -15.62 26.08
C SER A 73 -0.26 -16.59 26.20
N LEU A 74 -0.87 -17.00 25.08
CA LEU A 74 -2.07 -17.84 25.09
C LEU A 74 -1.78 -19.25 25.63
N ASP A 75 -2.67 -19.74 26.49
CA ASP A 75 -2.66 -21.14 26.91
C ASP A 75 -3.31 -22.00 25.82
N MET A 76 -2.53 -22.93 25.26
CA MET A 76 -2.97 -23.80 24.17
C MET A 76 -4.05 -24.80 24.62
N ASN A 77 -4.19 -25.04 25.93
CA ASN A 77 -5.17 -25.97 26.49
C ASN A 77 -6.50 -25.28 26.84
N ASP A 78 -6.53 -23.94 26.89
CA ASP A 78 -7.76 -23.18 27.18
C ASP A 78 -8.55 -22.89 25.89
N HIS A 79 -9.12 -23.95 25.31
CA HIS A 79 -9.85 -23.87 24.04
C HIS A 79 -11.05 -22.91 24.10
N ALA A 80 -11.81 -22.96 25.19
CA ALA A 80 -12.97 -22.10 25.40
C ALA A 80 -12.56 -20.64 25.60
N GLY A 81 -11.54 -20.37 26.43
CA GLY A 81 -11.04 -19.02 26.66
C GLY A 81 -10.43 -18.39 25.40
N ASN A 82 -9.64 -19.15 24.64
CA ASN A 82 -9.07 -18.69 23.37
C ASN A 82 -10.16 -18.32 22.35
N THR A 83 -11.19 -19.18 22.22
CA THR A 83 -12.30 -18.94 21.28
C THR A 83 -13.10 -17.70 21.71
N LEU A 84 -13.44 -17.59 23.00
CA LEU A 84 -14.17 -16.45 23.54
C LEU A 84 -13.39 -15.14 23.37
N LEU A 85 -12.08 -15.16 23.65
CA LEU A 85 -11.20 -14.01 23.45
C LEU A 85 -11.24 -13.54 22.00
N ALA A 86 -11.06 -14.47 21.05
CA ALA A 86 -11.08 -14.15 19.63
C ALA A 86 -12.41 -13.52 19.21
N PHE A 87 -13.54 -14.09 19.64
CA PHE A 87 -14.87 -13.60 19.27
C PHE A 87 -15.15 -12.22 19.88
N THR A 88 -14.77 -12.02 21.14
CA THR A 88 -14.93 -10.73 21.84
C THR A 88 -14.11 -9.64 21.17
N VAL A 89 -12.84 -9.92 20.84
CA VAL A 89 -11.97 -8.97 20.15
C VAL A 89 -12.49 -8.68 18.74
N ALA A 90 -12.95 -9.71 18.02
CA ALA A 90 -13.50 -9.54 16.68
C ALA A 90 -14.76 -8.67 16.66
N GLU A 91 -15.65 -8.84 17.63
CA GLU A 91 -16.85 -8.01 17.75
C GLU A 91 -16.48 -6.56 18.11
N ARG A 92 -15.73 -6.36 19.19
CA ARG A 92 -15.48 -5.03 19.75
C ARG A 92 -14.55 -4.17 18.89
N GLU A 93 -13.47 -4.76 18.37
CA GLU A 93 -12.39 -4.02 17.73
C GLU A 93 -12.45 -4.09 16.19
N LEU A 94 -13.06 -5.16 15.65
CA LEU A 94 -13.15 -5.38 14.20
C LEU A 94 -14.58 -5.23 13.66
N GLY A 95 -15.59 -5.11 14.53
CA GLY A 95 -17.00 -4.99 14.16
C GLY A 95 -17.56 -6.24 13.49
N ILE A 96 -16.95 -7.41 13.74
CA ILE A 96 -17.40 -8.70 13.19
C ILE A 96 -18.46 -9.26 14.15
N PRO A 97 -19.74 -9.36 13.74
CA PRO A 97 -20.80 -9.83 14.63
C PRO A 97 -20.59 -11.29 15.01
N PRO A 98 -20.83 -11.70 16.27
CA PRO A 98 -20.69 -13.10 16.68
C PRO A 98 -21.77 -13.95 16.01
N LEU A 99 -21.38 -14.76 15.03
CA LEU A 99 -22.28 -15.68 14.32
C LEU A 99 -22.27 -17.10 14.89
N LEU A 100 -21.36 -17.36 15.83
CA LEU A 100 -21.12 -18.67 16.43
C LEU A 100 -20.98 -18.48 17.94
N ASP A 101 -21.51 -19.43 18.70
CA ASP A 101 -21.25 -19.53 20.12
C ASP A 101 -20.04 -20.43 20.37
N VAL A 102 -19.35 -20.23 21.50
CA VAL A 102 -18.16 -21.02 21.87
C VAL A 102 -18.52 -22.51 22.00
N GLU A 103 -19.71 -22.80 22.53
CA GLU A 103 -20.22 -24.15 22.76
C GLU A 103 -20.55 -24.90 21.45
N ASP A 104 -20.75 -24.19 20.34
CA ASP A 104 -21.01 -24.81 19.02
C ASP A 104 -19.73 -25.37 18.36
N ILE A 105 -18.57 -25.04 18.92
CA ILE A 105 -17.25 -25.37 18.35
C ILE A 105 -16.43 -26.20 19.33
N VAL A 106 -16.31 -25.73 20.56
CA VAL A 106 -15.42 -26.33 21.58
C VAL A 106 -16.10 -27.55 22.18
N GLY A 107 -15.43 -28.71 22.12
CA GLY A 107 -15.94 -29.96 22.69
C GLY A 107 -17.01 -30.68 21.86
N VAL A 108 -17.34 -30.17 20.67
CA VAL A 108 -18.25 -30.80 19.71
C VAL A 108 -17.46 -31.77 18.82
N ASP A 109 -17.88 -33.03 18.66
CA ASP A 109 -17.08 -33.99 17.87
C ASP A 109 -16.90 -33.57 16.39
N ASN A 110 -17.91 -32.90 15.82
CA ASN A 110 -17.89 -32.45 14.43
C ASN A 110 -18.62 -31.10 14.27
N PRO A 111 -17.94 -29.97 14.54
CA PRO A 111 -18.50 -28.64 14.35
C PRO A 111 -18.97 -28.41 12.90
N ASP A 112 -20.06 -27.65 12.72
CA ASP A 112 -20.62 -27.42 11.38
C ASP A 112 -19.70 -26.58 10.51
N SER A 113 -19.20 -27.20 9.44
CA SER A 113 -18.19 -26.59 8.59
C SER A 113 -18.67 -25.37 7.80
N LYS A 114 -19.97 -25.30 7.50
CA LYS A 114 -20.53 -24.16 6.76
C LYS A 114 -20.68 -22.94 7.65
N SER A 115 -21.05 -23.14 8.92
CA SER A 115 -21.15 -22.08 9.92
C SER A 115 -19.77 -21.49 10.23
N ILE A 116 -18.75 -22.32 10.48
CA ILE A 116 -17.36 -21.86 10.66
C ILE A 116 -16.85 -21.12 9.42
N MET A 117 -17.04 -21.69 8.23
CA MET A 117 -16.63 -21.03 6.98
C MET A 117 -17.33 -19.69 6.77
N THR A 118 -18.62 -19.59 7.09
CA THR A 118 -19.40 -18.35 7.00
C THR A 118 -18.85 -17.30 7.96
N TYR A 119 -18.49 -17.70 9.18
CA TYR A 119 -17.91 -16.80 10.14
C TYR A 119 -16.51 -16.35 9.72
N VAL A 120 -15.65 -17.25 9.26
CA VAL A 120 -14.32 -16.92 8.71
C VAL A 120 -14.42 -16.00 7.48
N ALA A 121 -15.46 -16.13 6.66
CA ALA A 121 -15.70 -15.21 5.56
C ALA A 121 -15.91 -13.76 6.04
N GLN A 122 -16.54 -13.55 7.21
CA GLN A 122 -16.64 -12.21 7.82
C GLN A 122 -15.26 -11.65 8.20
N TYR A 123 -14.36 -12.46 8.76
CA TYR A 123 -12.97 -12.06 9.01
C TYR A 123 -12.27 -11.66 7.70
N PHE A 124 -12.43 -12.48 6.66
CA PHE A 124 -11.86 -12.16 5.35
C PHE A 124 -12.37 -10.81 4.83
N HIS A 125 -13.68 -10.55 4.92
CA HIS A 125 -14.27 -9.29 4.47
C HIS A 125 -13.78 -8.09 5.29
N ALA A 126 -13.77 -8.20 6.63
CA ALA A 126 -13.28 -7.15 7.52
C ALA A 126 -11.82 -6.79 7.21
N PHE A 127 -10.92 -7.78 7.17
CA PHE A 127 -9.51 -7.54 6.90
C PHE A 127 -9.24 -7.10 5.46
N SER A 128 -10.01 -7.60 4.49
CA SER A 128 -9.90 -7.13 3.10
C SER A 128 -10.30 -5.67 2.97
N SER A 129 -11.30 -5.20 3.73
CA SER A 129 -11.68 -3.79 3.77
C SER A 129 -10.56 -2.92 4.36
N LEU A 130 -9.97 -3.34 5.47
CA LEU A 130 -8.84 -2.65 6.10
C LEU A 130 -7.63 -2.54 5.15
N ASN A 131 -7.28 -3.64 4.47
CA ASN A 131 -6.17 -3.67 3.50
C ASN A 131 -6.42 -2.76 2.28
N LYS A 132 -7.68 -2.54 1.87
CA LYS A 132 -8.01 -1.61 0.77
C LYS A 132 -7.66 -0.18 1.15
N SER A 133 -7.99 0.24 2.37
CA SER A 133 -7.63 1.55 2.91
C SER A 133 -6.11 1.73 2.91
N GLU A 134 -5.38 0.76 3.44
CA GLU A 134 -3.91 0.80 3.48
C GLU A 134 -3.28 0.85 2.08
N THR A 135 -3.81 0.06 1.13
CA THR A 135 -3.34 0.05 -0.26
C THR A 135 -3.60 1.38 -0.95
N ALA A 136 -4.76 2.01 -0.70
CA ALA A 136 -5.07 3.34 -1.21
C ALA A 136 -4.09 4.38 -0.66
N SER A 137 -3.84 4.37 0.66
CA SER A 137 -2.88 5.25 1.32
C SER A 137 -1.46 5.09 0.76
N ARG A 138 -1.00 3.84 0.53
CA ARG A 138 0.29 3.57 -0.11
C ARG A 138 0.38 4.14 -1.53
N ARG A 139 -0.70 4.04 -2.31
CA ARG A 139 -0.76 4.62 -3.67
C ARG A 139 -0.71 6.15 -3.64
N ILE A 140 -1.40 6.78 -2.69
CA ILE A 140 -1.35 8.23 -2.48
C ILE A 140 0.05 8.67 -2.08
N GLY A 141 0.72 7.93 -1.18
CA GLY A 141 2.12 8.20 -0.81
C GLY A 141 3.07 8.15 -2.02
N LYS A 142 2.93 7.14 -2.89
CA LYS A 142 3.70 7.08 -4.14
C LYS A 142 3.44 8.26 -5.06
N LEU A 143 2.18 8.65 -5.23
CA LEU A 143 1.81 9.83 -6.03
C LEU A 143 2.41 11.12 -5.43
N SER A 144 2.33 11.28 -4.12
CA SER A 144 2.91 12.42 -3.40
C SER A 144 4.41 12.54 -3.66
N ASN A 145 5.14 11.43 -3.60
CA ASN A 145 6.58 11.41 -3.90
C ASN A 145 6.87 11.85 -5.35
N VAL A 146 6.09 11.38 -6.32
CA VAL A 146 6.25 11.81 -7.73
C VAL A 146 5.98 13.30 -7.88
N LEU A 147 4.92 13.82 -7.24
CA LEU A 147 4.59 15.24 -7.29
C LEU A 147 5.70 16.09 -6.65
N GLN A 148 6.24 15.69 -5.50
CA GLN A 148 7.36 16.37 -4.85
C GLN A 148 8.59 16.44 -5.77
N THR A 149 8.92 15.34 -6.46
CA THR A 149 10.01 15.32 -7.43
C THR A 149 9.74 16.26 -8.60
N VAL A 150 8.51 16.29 -9.14
CA VAL A 150 8.13 17.20 -10.23
C VAL A 150 8.23 18.66 -9.79
N TYR A 151 7.78 19.00 -8.58
CA TYR A 151 7.91 20.36 -8.05
C TYR A 151 9.37 20.77 -7.89
N LYS A 152 10.22 19.89 -7.36
CA LYS A 152 11.65 20.16 -7.21
C LYS A 152 12.33 20.38 -8.56
N MET A 153 12.05 19.52 -9.55
CA MET A 153 12.61 19.66 -10.90
C MET A 153 12.14 20.93 -11.59
N ARG A 154 10.87 21.30 -11.40
CA ARG A 154 10.33 22.54 -11.95
C ARG A 154 11.03 23.75 -11.35
N HIS A 155 11.21 23.78 -10.03
CA HIS A 155 11.89 24.88 -9.35
C HIS A 155 13.36 24.99 -9.78
N ASP A 156 14.09 23.86 -9.82
CA ASP A 156 15.47 23.81 -10.33
C ASP A 156 15.57 24.35 -11.77
N TYR A 157 14.63 23.97 -12.63
CA TYR A 157 14.57 24.50 -13.99
C TYR A 157 14.30 26.00 -14.04
N GLU A 158 13.34 26.49 -13.25
CA GLU A 158 12.99 27.92 -13.19
C GLU A 158 14.20 28.76 -12.74
N ASP A 159 14.92 28.32 -11.71
CA ASP A 159 16.13 28.99 -11.20
C ASP A 159 17.24 29.00 -12.25
N ARG A 160 17.58 27.83 -12.81
CA ARG A 160 18.64 27.70 -13.82
C ARG A 160 18.34 28.46 -15.11
N ALA A 161 17.08 28.48 -15.53
CA ALA A 161 16.66 29.25 -16.70
C ALA A 161 16.74 30.75 -16.43
N SER A 162 16.35 31.21 -15.23
CA SER A 162 16.47 32.61 -14.82
C SER A 162 17.93 33.05 -14.80
N ASP A 163 18.81 32.27 -14.15
CA ASP A 163 20.25 32.55 -14.09
C ASP A 163 20.86 32.62 -15.49
N LEU A 164 20.52 31.69 -16.37
CA LEU A 164 20.98 31.69 -17.75
C LEU A 164 20.53 32.96 -18.52
N VAL A 165 19.29 33.40 -18.32
CA VAL A 165 18.79 34.63 -18.96
C VAL A 165 19.54 35.86 -18.44
N VAL A 166 19.82 35.92 -17.14
CA VAL A 166 20.63 37.00 -16.53
C VAL A 166 22.04 37.01 -17.12
N ASP A 167 22.69 35.85 -17.17
CA ASP A 167 24.06 35.70 -17.68
C ASP A 167 24.17 36.11 -19.15
N ILE A 168 23.24 35.63 -20.00
CA ILE A 168 23.21 36.01 -21.42
C ILE A 168 22.99 37.52 -21.56
N SER A 169 22.08 38.10 -20.77
CA SER A 169 21.81 39.55 -20.81
C SER A 169 23.04 40.37 -20.41
N ALA A 170 23.79 39.92 -19.41
CA ALA A 170 25.04 40.56 -18.99
C ALA A 170 26.10 40.51 -20.11
N VAL A 171 26.25 39.37 -20.77
CA VAL A 171 27.16 39.24 -21.93
C VAL A 171 26.74 40.16 -23.07
N VAL A 172 25.45 40.18 -23.43
CA VAL A 172 24.93 41.03 -24.52
C VAL A 172 25.17 42.51 -24.22
N ASN A 173 24.91 42.97 -22.99
CA ASN A 173 25.14 44.36 -22.60
C ASN A 173 26.63 44.72 -22.64
N LYS A 174 27.50 43.84 -22.13
CA LYS A 174 28.96 44.02 -22.21
C LYS A 174 29.44 44.19 -23.66
N TRP A 175 28.87 43.44 -24.60
CA TRP A 175 29.19 43.56 -26.03
C TRP A 175 28.62 44.83 -26.66
N ARG A 176 27.42 45.26 -26.26
CA ARG A 176 26.80 46.49 -26.75
C ARG A 176 27.62 47.73 -26.38
N ASP A 177 28.16 47.76 -25.16
CA ASP A 177 28.92 48.89 -24.63
C ASP A 177 30.43 48.84 -25.00
N PHE A 178 30.85 47.82 -25.74
CA PHE A 178 32.24 47.67 -26.16
C PHE A 178 32.61 48.71 -27.21
N ASN A 179 33.64 49.52 -26.94
CA ASN A 179 34.16 50.50 -27.88
C ASN A 179 35.62 50.15 -28.27
N PRO A 180 35.83 49.62 -29.49
CA PRO A 180 37.14 49.20 -29.98
C PRO A 180 38.22 50.30 -29.88
N GLU A 181 37.88 51.56 -30.18
CA GLU A 181 38.85 52.65 -30.29
C GLU A 181 39.38 53.13 -28.93
N LYS A 182 38.60 52.93 -27.86
CA LYS A 182 38.98 53.32 -26.49
C LYS A 182 39.52 52.15 -25.67
N GLN A 183 39.17 50.92 -26.03
CA GLN A 183 39.41 49.72 -25.22
C GLN A 183 40.34 48.69 -25.88
N ILE A 184 40.88 48.95 -27.08
CA ILE A 184 41.87 48.09 -27.74
C ILE A 184 43.21 48.82 -27.83
N PRO A 185 44.14 48.61 -26.87
CA PRO A 185 45.47 49.20 -26.90
C PRO A 185 46.42 48.49 -27.89
N ASP A 186 46.24 47.18 -28.10
CA ASP A 186 47.03 46.33 -29.01
C ASP A 186 46.29 45.02 -29.37
N TYR A 187 46.49 44.53 -30.60
CA TYR A 187 45.83 43.33 -31.15
C TYR A 187 46.08 42.05 -30.33
N ILE A 188 47.28 41.89 -29.79
CA ILE A 188 47.67 40.68 -29.04
C ILE A 188 46.92 40.60 -27.71
N SER A 189 46.71 41.75 -27.04
CA SER A 189 45.98 41.82 -25.77
C SER A 189 44.51 41.39 -25.94
N THR A 190 43.83 41.91 -26.97
CA THR A 190 42.43 41.56 -27.25
C THR A 190 42.27 40.10 -27.68
N LYS A 191 43.22 39.56 -28.45
CA LYS A 191 43.23 38.14 -28.83
C LYS A 191 43.33 37.22 -27.60
N ASN A 192 44.07 37.62 -26.57
CA ASN A 192 44.20 36.87 -25.32
C ASN A 192 42.96 36.98 -24.45
N GLU A 193 42.33 38.16 -24.36
CA GLU A 193 41.06 38.33 -23.64
C GLU A 193 39.91 37.56 -24.29
N LEU A 194 39.81 37.55 -25.63
CA LEU A 194 38.82 36.75 -26.35
C LEU A 194 39.02 35.25 -26.14
N LYS A 195 40.28 34.78 -26.07
CA LYS A 195 40.58 33.39 -25.71
C LYS A 195 40.19 33.07 -24.28
N LYS A 196 40.45 33.97 -23.34
CA LYS A 196 40.08 33.81 -21.93
C LYS A 196 38.57 33.77 -21.77
N PHE A 197 37.86 34.71 -22.38
CA PHE A 197 36.39 34.75 -22.42
C PHE A 197 35.77 33.51 -23.09
N ARG A 198 36.33 33.05 -24.21
CA ARG A 198 35.92 31.79 -24.85
C ARG A 198 36.03 30.63 -23.88
N ASN A 199 37.16 30.52 -23.17
CA ASN A 199 37.38 29.46 -22.20
C ASN A 199 36.46 29.61 -20.98
N ASP A 200 36.19 30.84 -20.53
CA ASP A 200 35.29 31.13 -19.42
C ASP A 200 33.85 30.73 -19.79
N ILE A 201 33.35 31.06 -20.99
CA ILE A 201 32.03 30.60 -21.49
C ILE A 201 31.96 29.07 -21.57
N PHE A 202 33.00 28.40 -22.07
CA PHE A 202 33.03 26.93 -22.12
C PHE A 202 33.11 26.29 -20.72
N SER A 203 33.72 26.98 -19.74
CA SER A 203 33.74 26.53 -18.34
C SER A 203 32.40 26.77 -17.62
N PHE A 204 31.68 27.86 -17.93
CA PHE A 204 30.33 28.14 -17.41
C PHE A 204 29.30 27.09 -17.85
N GLY A 205 29.43 26.55 -19.06
CA GLY A 205 28.58 25.44 -19.53
C GLY A 205 28.84 24.10 -18.83
N THR A 206 29.96 23.94 -18.10
CA THR A 206 30.35 22.68 -17.45
C THR A 206 30.17 22.69 -15.92
N THR A 207 30.20 23.86 -15.26
CA THR A 207 29.97 23.98 -13.81
C THR A 207 28.52 23.70 -13.38
N VAL A 208 27.53 23.98 -14.23
CA VAL A 208 26.10 23.66 -13.97
C VAL A 208 25.81 22.15 -13.99
N SER A 209 26.77 21.33 -14.44
CA SER A 209 26.61 19.87 -14.55
C SER A 209 26.97 19.12 -13.26
N HIS A 210 27.61 19.77 -12.27
CA HIS A 210 28.29 19.05 -11.19
C HIS A 210 27.69 19.17 -9.77
N GLU A 211 26.72 20.04 -9.53
CA GLU A 211 26.09 20.20 -8.19
C GLU A 211 24.75 19.48 -8.02
N GLY A 212 24.23 18.81 -9.06
CA GLY A 212 22.94 18.08 -9.02
C GLY A 212 23.04 16.55 -8.88
N ALA A 213 24.24 15.98 -8.69
CA ALA A 213 24.46 14.54 -8.64
C ALA A 213 24.91 14.06 -7.25
N VAL A 214 24.03 14.15 -6.25
CA VAL A 214 24.01 13.30 -5.04
C VAL A 214 22.56 12.97 -4.70
#